data_AF-A0A553EUC1-F1
#
_entry.id   AF-A0A553EUC1-F1
#
_cell.length_a   1.000
_cell.length_b   1.000
_cell.length_c   1.000
_cell.angle_alpha   90.00
_cell.angle_beta   90.00
_cell.angle_gamma   90.00
#
_symmetry.space_group_name_H-M   'P 1'
#
loop_
_entity.id
_entity.type
_entity.pdbx_description
1 polymer ?
#
loop_
_entity_poly.entity_id
_entity_poly.type
_entity_poly.pdbx_seq_one_letter_code
_entity_poly.pdbx_strand_id
1 'polypeptide(L)' 'MQIVRSWREQKILLKRIFPVINDEDFALEDKDRETMLDKLAAKLDKTRAQLELVFADLQRY' A
#
# COMPACT_ATOMS: atom_id res chain seq x y z
N MET A 1 -8.39 13.24 -11.84
CA MET A 1 -7.83 11.88 -11.75
C MET A 1 -8.99 10.91 -11.66
N GLN A 2 -9.20 10.07 -12.68
CA GLN A 2 -10.13 8.95 -12.55
C GLN A 2 -9.44 7.90 -11.67
N ILE A 3 -9.92 7.72 -10.44
CA ILE A 3 -9.44 6.64 -9.57
C ILE A 3 -10.03 5.36 -10.17
N VAL A 4 -9.24 4.66 -10.99
CA VAL A 4 -9.72 3.49 -11.73
C VAL A 4 -9.90 2.29 -10.81
N ARG A 5 -9.08 2.17 -9.76
CA ARG A 5 -9.10 1.03 -8.83
C ARG A 5 -9.40 1.41 -7.39
N SER A 6 -10.28 0.64 -6.78
CA SER A 6 -10.60 0.72 -5.36
C SER A 6 -9.38 0.42 -4.49
N TRP A 7 -9.41 0.88 -3.24
CA TRP A 7 -8.39 0.57 -2.25
C TRP A 7 -8.21 -0.94 -2.05
N ARG A 8 -9.31 -1.71 -2.09
CA ARG A 8 -9.28 -3.17 -2.00
C ARG A 8 -8.48 -3.81 -3.12
N GLU A 9 -8.64 -3.33 -4.36
CA GLU A 9 -7.87 -3.82 -5.50
C GLU A 9 -6.39 -3.45 -5.40
N GLN A 10 -6.08 -2.22 -4.96
CA GLN A 10 -4.70 -1.80 -4.72
C GLN A 10 -4.03 -2.70 -3.67
N LYS A 11 -4.71 -3.06 -2.58
CA LYS A 11 -4.18 -4.00 -1.58
C LYS A 11 -3.90 -5.38 -2.19
N ILE A 12 -4.82 -5.91 -3.00
CA ILE A 12 -4.65 -7.23 -3.63
C ILE A 12 -3.42 -7.21 -4.55
N LEU A 13 -3.25 -6.16 -5.35
CA LEU A 13 -2.08 -6.02 -6.22
C LEU A 13 -0.79 -5.84 -5.41
N LEU A 14 -0.83 -5.05 -4.34
CA LEU A 14 0.33 -4.83 -3.47
C LEU A 14 0.79 -6.16 -2.85
N LYS A 15 -0.14 -6.97 -2.33
CA LYS A 15 0.16 -8.33 -1.81
C LYS A 15 0.68 -9.28 -2.89
N ARG A 16 0.23 -9.11 -4.15
CA ARG A 16 0.72 -9.91 -5.29
C ARG A 16 2.14 -9.53 -5.70
N ILE A 17 2.48 -8.24 -5.69
CA ILE A 17 3.83 -7.74 -6.03
C ILE A 17 4.80 -7.97 -4.87
N PHE A 18 4.32 -7.83 -3.63
CA PHE A 18 5.10 -7.97 -2.42
C PHE A 18 4.50 -9.04 -1.51
N PRO A 19 4.89 -10.32 -1.67
CA PRO A 19 4.37 -11.44 -0.87
C PRO A 19 4.68 -11.33 0.63
N VAL A 20 5.62 -10.45 1.00
CA VAL A 20 5.96 -10.14 2.40
C VAL A 20 4.83 -9.36 3.11
N ILE A 21 3.94 -8.72 2.36
CA ILE A 21 2.79 -7.99 2.91
C ILE A 21 1.60 -8.94 3.06
N ASN A 22 0.96 -8.90 4.21
CA ASN A 22 -0.26 -9.65 4.51
C ASN A 22 -1.42 -8.70 4.87
N ASP A 23 -2.59 -9.24 5.17
CA ASP A 23 -3.75 -8.42 5.53
C ASP A 23 -3.59 -7.67 6.86
N GLU A 24 -2.76 -8.18 7.78
CA GLU A 24 -2.47 -7.54 9.08
C GLU A 24 -1.66 -6.26 8.90
N ASP A 25 -0.80 -6.18 7.88
CA ASP A 25 -0.08 -4.94 7.55
C ASP A 25 -1.01 -3.81 7.10
N PHE A 26 -2.26 -4.13 6.75
CA PHE A 26 -3.31 -3.16 6.44
C PHE A 26 -4.36 -3.03 7.54
N ALA A 27 -4.15 -3.66 8.70
CA ALA A 27 -4.99 -3.47 9.86
C ALA A 27 -4.74 -2.06 10.40
N LEU A 28 -5.75 -1.21 10.29
CA LEU A 28 -5.74 0.13 10.88
C LEU A 28 -6.05 0.00 12.37
N GLU A 29 -5.07 -0.39 13.19
CA GLU A 29 -5.26 -0.52 14.64
C GLU A 29 -5.69 0.81 15.29
N ASP A 30 -5.34 1.97 14.71
CA ASP A 30 -5.62 3.28 15.30
C ASP A 30 -6.27 4.30 14.34
N LYS A 31 -6.94 3.84 13.27
CA LYS A 31 -7.46 4.70 12.16
C LYS A 31 -6.40 5.59 11.49
N ASP A 32 -5.13 5.49 11.87
CA ASP A 32 -4.06 6.29 11.32
C ASP A 32 -3.47 5.61 10.08
N ARG A 33 -3.91 6.14 8.94
CA ARG A 33 -3.44 5.72 7.62
C ARG A 33 -1.94 6.03 7.46
N GLU A 34 -1.43 7.09 8.06
CA GLU A 34 -0.02 7.47 7.91
C GLU A 34 0.88 6.46 8.61
N THR A 35 0.57 6.14 9.86
CA THR A 35 1.28 5.10 10.63
C THR A 35 1.27 3.74 9.91
N MET A 36 0.13 3.32 9.35
CA MET A 36 0.06 2.08 8.55
C MET A 36 0.99 2.13 7.33
N LEU A 37 1.01 3.25 6.62
CA LEU A 37 1.85 3.41 5.43
C LEU A 37 3.34 3.48 5.79
N ASP A 38 3.71 4.04 6.94
CA ASP A 38 5.10 4.04 7.41
C ASP A 38 5.56 2.62 7.78
N LYS A 39 4.71 1.82 8.42
CA LYS A 39 4.98 0.39 8.67
C LYS A 39 5.16 -0.38 7.35
N LEU A 40 4.32 -0.12 6.35
CA LEU A 40 4.44 -0.70 5.02
C LEU A 40 5.75 -0.28 4.32
N ALA A 41 6.10 1.00 4.40
CA ALA A 41 7.34 1.52 3.83
C ALA A 41 8.56 0.84 4.47
N ALA A 42 8.59 0.74 5.79
CA ALA A 42 9.64 0.05 6.53
C ALA A 42 9.73 -1.45 6.18
N LYS A 43 8.59 -2.15 6.10
CA LYS A 43 8.53 -3.59 5.76
C LYS A 43 9.01 -3.89 4.34
N LEU A 44 8.80 -2.96 3.42
CA LEU A 44 9.22 -3.06 2.04
C LEU A 44 10.62 -2.53 1.78
N ASP A 45 11.32 -2.04 2.81
CA ASP A 45 12.60 -1.33 2.70
C ASP A 45 12.53 -0.20 1.67
N LYS A 46 11.47 0.62 1.76
CA LYS A 46 11.17 1.73 0.85
C LYS A 46 10.98 3.02 1.61
N THR A 47 11.28 4.13 0.94
CA THR A 47 10.90 5.45 1.45
C THR A 47 9.41 5.70 1.21
N ARG A 48 8.85 6.67 1.93
CA ARG A 48 7.45 7.07 1.76
C ARG A 48 7.11 7.47 0.33
N ALA A 49 8.00 8.23 -0.31
CA ALA A 49 7.86 8.64 -1.70
C ALA A 49 7.87 7.43 -2.68
N GLN A 50 8.72 6.44 -2.43
CA GLN A 50 8.73 5.22 -3.25
C GLN A 50 7.44 4.41 -3.08
N LEU A 51 6.92 4.32 -1.85
CA LEU A 51 5.65 3.66 -1.61
C LEU A 51 4.48 4.39 -2.30
N GLU A 52 4.47 5.71 -2.32
CA GLU A 52 3.48 6.51 -3.05
C GLU A 52 3.55 6.30 -4.56
N LEU A 53 4.76 6.22 -5.14
CA LEU A 53 4.94 5.88 -6.54
C LEU A 53 4.39 4.49 -6.87
N VAL A 54 4.61 3.50 -5.99
CA VAL A 54 4.02 2.17 -6.14
C VAL A 54 2.49 2.25 -6.16
N PHE A 55 1.87 2.99 -5.24
CA PHE A 55 0.41 3.16 -5.26
C PHE A 55 -0.09 3.91 -6.50
N ALA A 56 0.65 4.92 -6.96
CA ALA A 56 0.32 5.66 -8.18
C ALA A 56 0.39 4.76 -9.42
N ASP A 57 1.38 3.87 -9.50
CA ASP A 57 1.49 2.89 -10.57
C ASP A 57 0.37 1.84 -10.48
N LEU A 58 0.05 1.36 -9.28
CA LEU A 58 -1.08 0.44 -9.05
C LEU A 58 -2.44 1.01 -9.47
N GLN A 59 -2.60 2.34 -9.48
CA GLN A 59 -3.81 2.99 -10.02
C GLN A 59 -3.88 3.00 -11.55
N ARG A 60 -2.75 2.80 -12.24
CA ARG A 60 -2.65 2.84 -13.71
C ARG A 60 -2.75 1.47 -14.37
N TYR A 61 -2.50 0.39 -13.62
CA TYR A 61 -2.75 -0.97 -14.08
C TYR A 61 -4.25 -1.21 -14.25
#